data_AF-A0ABD2Q2Z7-F1
#
_entry.id   AF-A0ABD2Q2Z7-F1
#
_cell.length_a   1.000
_cell.length_b   1.000
_cell.length_c   1.000
_cell.angle_alpha   90.00
_cell.angle_beta   90.00
_cell.angle_gamma   90.00
#
_symmetry.space_group_name_H-M   'P 1'
#
loop_
_entity.id
_entity.type
_entity.pdbx_description
1 polymer ?
#
loop_
_entity_poly.entity_id
_entity_poly.type
_entity_poly.pdbx_seq_one_letter_code
_entity_poly.pdbx_strand_id
1 'polypeptide(L)'
;MSFVWHAARASGAAPTYFRACGAFLDGGIISNNPSMDILTEIHQTNLIRELHKEPIIPIAVLTSLGTGRIRETKEASIDVFRPGGPIEIFKTAKGISSLGRILVEMSTSADGRIVDRCRAWCASQGTAYFRMSPLLSSDVALDCTDSPLLLHMMWETHAYLLRCRPRLHRLVCMLKSPSR
;
A
#
# COMPACT_ATOMS: atom_id res chain seq x y z
N MET A 1 24.60 17.00 -7.89
CA MET A 1 23.33 17.71 -7.64
C MET A 1 22.30 16.65 -7.27
N SER A 2 21.74 16.69 -6.07
CA SER A 2 20.87 15.62 -5.57
C SER A 2 19.51 15.63 -6.28
N PHE A 3 19.20 14.57 -7.05
CA PHE A 3 17.92 14.39 -7.75
C PHE A 3 16.80 13.84 -6.83
N VAL A 4 16.99 13.90 -5.51
CA VAL A 4 16.01 13.38 -4.52
C VAL A 4 14.63 14.04 -4.68
N TRP A 5 14.57 15.35 -4.95
CA TRP A 5 13.31 16.04 -5.18
C TRP A 5 12.57 15.52 -6.43
N HIS A 6 13.32 15.10 -7.45
CA HIS A 6 12.75 14.61 -8.70
C HIS A 6 12.17 13.22 -8.52
N ALA A 7 12.87 12.35 -7.78
CA ALA A 7 12.36 11.03 -7.40
C ALA A 7 11.11 11.13 -6.53
N ALA A 8 11.11 12.02 -5.53
CA ALA A 8 9.95 12.26 -4.68
C ALA A 8 8.74 12.75 -5.49
N ARG A 9 8.94 13.70 -6.41
CA ARG A 9 7.89 14.20 -7.30
C ARG A 9 7.36 13.11 -8.24
N ALA A 10 8.25 12.31 -8.83
CA ALA A 10 7.88 11.22 -9.72
C ALA A 10 7.04 10.18 -8.98
N SER A 11 7.45 9.78 -7.77
CA SER A 11 6.74 8.78 -6.97
C SER A 11 5.35 9.23 -6.54
N GLY A 12 5.12 10.53 -6.30
CA GLY A 12 3.83 11.07 -5.85
C GLY A 12 2.95 11.66 -6.96
N ALA A 13 3.29 11.43 -8.24
CA ALA A 13 2.57 12.00 -9.37
C ALA A 13 1.24 11.26 -9.65
N ALA A 14 0.32 11.30 -8.68
CA ALA A 14 -0.99 10.64 -8.72
C ALA A 14 -1.77 11.01 -9.99
N PRO A 15 -2.19 10.03 -10.83
CA PRO A 15 -3.05 10.30 -11.97
C PRO A 15 -4.31 11.05 -11.53
N THR A 16 -4.81 11.94 -12.38
CA THR A 16 -5.95 12.84 -12.12
C THR A 16 -5.69 14.00 -11.15
N TYR A 17 -4.71 13.91 -10.25
CA TYR A 17 -4.33 15.02 -9.35
C TYR A 17 -3.13 15.82 -9.84
N PHE A 18 -2.12 15.14 -10.36
CA PHE A 18 -0.87 15.78 -10.82
C PHE A 18 -0.57 15.45 -12.27
N ARG A 19 0.16 16.36 -12.94
CA ARG A 19 0.74 16.07 -14.26
C ARG A 19 1.91 15.09 -14.11
N ALA A 20 2.06 14.19 -15.08
CA ALA A 20 3.15 13.23 -15.13
C ALA A 20 4.53 13.92 -15.00
N CYS A 21 5.45 13.26 -14.30
CA CYS A 21 6.82 13.74 -14.14
C CYS A 21 7.70 13.11 -15.23
N GLY A 22 7.68 13.68 -16.43
CA GLY A 22 8.37 13.10 -17.59
C GLY A 22 7.73 11.76 -17.98
N ALA A 23 8.50 10.68 -17.93
CA ALA A 23 8.02 9.33 -18.21
C ALA A 23 7.48 8.59 -16.96
N PHE A 24 7.47 9.23 -15.78
CA PHE A 24 7.11 8.59 -14.52
C PHE A 24 5.70 8.99 -14.05
N LEU A 25 5.00 8.02 -13.44
CA LEU A 25 3.70 8.14 -12.80
C LEU A 25 3.80 7.67 -11.34
N ASP A 26 2.75 7.94 -10.56
CA ASP A 26 2.65 7.52 -9.16
C ASP A 26 2.95 6.03 -8.96
N GLY A 27 3.76 5.75 -7.94
CA GLY A 27 4.02 4.40 -7.47
C GLY A 27 2.75 3.67 -7.03
N GLY A 28 1.71 4.40 -6.57
CA GLY A 28 0.43 3.86 -6.16
C GLY A 28 -0.28 3.02 -7.23
N ILE A 29 -0.02 3.25 -8.52
CA ILE A 29 -0.61 2.46 -9.61
C ILE A 29 -0.10 1.02 -9.61
N ILE A 30 1.16 0.82 -9.24
CA ILE A 30 1.87 -0.47 -9.32
C ILE A 30 2.08 -1.08 -7.94
N SER A 31 2.42 -0.26 -6.96
CA SER A 31 2.71 -0.65 -5.60
C SER A 31 2.33 0.45 -4.61
N ASN A 32 1.03 0.52 -4.28
CA ASN A 32 0.54 1.39 -3.19
C ASN A 32 0.89 0.84 -1.79
N ASN A 33 1.39 -0.39 -1.71
CA ASN A 33 1.99 -0.95 -0.50
C ASN A 33 3.30 -1.66 -0.87
N PRO A 34 4.45 -0.98 -0.74
CA PRO A 34 5.75 -1.48 -1.22
C PRO A 34 6.34 -2.59 -0.35
N SER A 35 5.59 -3.15 0.60
CA SER A 35 6.11 -4.15 1.53
C SER A 35 6.65 -5.40 0.81
N MET A 36 5.96 -5.90 -0.22
CA MET A 36 6.44 -7.05 -1.01
C MET A 36 7.62 -6.67 -1.90
N ASP A 37 7.62 -5.48 -2.49
CA ASP A 37 8.70 -5.02 -3.36
C ASP A 37 9.99 -4.85 -2.56
N ILE A 38 9.92 -4.27 -1.36
CA ILE A 38 11.05 -4.15 -0.43
C ILE A 38 11.58 -5.52 -0.04
N LEU A 39 10.72 -6.49 0.28
CA LEU A 39 11.14 -7.86 0.60
C LEU A 39 11.89 -8.50 -0.58
N THR A 40 11.41 -8.27 -1.80
CA THR A 40 12.01 -8.78 -3.03
C THR A 40 13.37 -8.15 -3.28
N GLU A 41 13.48 -6.82 -3.15
CA GLU A 41 14.71 -6.08 -3.36
C GLU A 41 15.79 -6.44 -2.33
N ILE A 42 15.43 -6.59 -1.05
CA ILE A 42 16.36 -7.06 -0.01
C ILE A 42 16.85 -8.48 -0.32
N HIS A 43 15.96 -9.36 -0.75
CA HIS A 43 16.33 -10.73 -1.13
C HIS A 43 17.31 -10.75 -2.31
N GLN A 44 17.02 -9.99 -3.36
CA GLN A 44 17.91 -9.84 -4.53
C GLN A 44 19.28 -9.24 -4.13
N THR A 45 19.27 -8.22 -3.28
CA THR A 45 20.50 -7.61 -2.76
C THR A 45 21.33 -8.61 -1.98
N ASN A 46 20.69 -9.42 -1.13
CA ASN A 46 21.38 -10.45 -0.37
C ASN A 46 21.96 -11.56 -1.26
N LEU A 47 21.27 -11.95 -2.33
CA LEU A 47 21.81 -12.89 -3.32
C LEU A 47 23.07 -12.34 -3.99
N ILE A 48 23.07 -11.06 -4.37
CA ILE A 48 24.25 -10.39 -4.94
C ILE A 48 25.40 -10.38 -3.93
N ARG A 49 25.13 -10.02 -2.68
CA ARG A 49 26.13 -10.02 -1.59
C ARG A 49 26.75 -11.41 -1.41
N GLU A 50 25.93 -12.46 -1.42
CA GLU A 50 26.41 -13.84 -1.31
C GLU A 50 27.35 -14.22 -2.46
N LEU A 51 27.03 -13.84 -3.70
CA LEU A 51 27.90 -14.04 -4.87
C LEU A 51 29.24 -13.29 -4.72
N HIS A 52 29.21 -12.10 -4.12
CA HIS A 52 30.41 -11.32 -3.79
C HIS A 52 31.13 -11.77 -2.51
N LYS A 53 30.67 -12.84 -1.84
CA LYS A 53 31.18 -13.32 -0.55
C LYS A 53 31.09 -12.27 0.57
N GLU A 54 30.11 -11.39 0.48
CA GLU A 54 29.75 -10.43 1.52
C GLU A 54 28.70 -11.02 2.48
N PRO A 55 28.66 -10.56 3.75
CA PRO A 55 27.66 -11.03 4.70
C PRO A 55 26.25 -10.59 4.28
N ILE A 56 25.32 -11.54 4.32
CA ILE A 56 23.88 -11.31 4.15
C ILE A 56 23.35 -10.43 5.28
N ILE A 57 22.39 -9.56 4.95
CA ILE A 57 21.70 -8.70 5.92
C ILE A 57 20.29 -9.26 6.13
N PRO A 58 20.02 -9.99 7.23
CA PRO A 58 18.71 -10.56 7.48
C PRO A 58 17.69 -9.50 7.91
N ILE A 59 16.41 -9.73 7.59
CA ILE A 59 15.31 -8.84 8.00
C ILE A 59 14.81 -9.26 9.38
N ALA A 60 15.13 -8.45 10.40
CA ALA A 60 14.66 -8.70 11.77
C ALA A 60 13.15 -8.44 11.93
N VAL A 61 12.67 -7.33 11.35
CA VAL A 61 11.27 -6.91 11.44
C VAL A 61 10.88 -6.09 10.22
N LEU A 62 9.66 -6.31 9.70
CA LEU A 62 9.05 -5.50 8.66
C LEU A 62 7.83 -4.76 9.23
N THR A 63 7.83 -3.44 9.15
CA THR A 63 6.70 -2.61 9.58
C THR A 63 6.10 -1.87 8.38
N SER A 64 4.82 -2.10 8.13
CA SER A 64 4.03 -1.45 7.08
C SER A 64 3.06 -0.47 7.72
N LEU A 65 3.15 0.80 7.33
CA LEU A 65 2.27 1.87 7.80
C LEU A 65 1.30 2.24 6.68
N GLY A 66 0.01 2.24 6.98
CA GLY A 66 -1.06 2.63 6.06
C GLY A 66 -1.56 4.03 6.37
N THR A 67 -2.17 4.66 5.37
CA THR A 67 -2.76 6.01 5.44
C THR A 67 -4.19 6.01 5.99
N GLY A 68 -4.66 4.87 6.51
CA GLY A 68 -6.04 4.68 6.96
C GLY A 68 -6.77 3.64 6.13
N ARG A 69 -7.87 3.13 6.68
CA ARG A 69 -8.79 2.21 6.03
C ARG A 69 -10.19 2.69 6.26
N ILE A 70 -11.02 2.58 5.25
CA ILE A 70 -12.46 2.81 5.37
C ILE A 70 -13.12 1.44 5.57
N ARG A 71 -14.24 1.41 6.28
CA ARG A 71 -15.00 0.18 6.45
C ARG A 71 -15.60 -0.21 5.11
N GLU A 72 -15.27 -1.40 4.62
CA GLU A 72 -15.86 -1.94 3.40
C GLU A 72 -17.39 -1.98 3.55
N THR A 73 -18.09 -1.10 2.82
CA THR A 73 -19.52 -1.23 2.57
C THR A 73 -19.71 -2.39 1.59
N LYS A 74 -20.71 -3.24 1.82
CA LYS A 74 -21.04 -4.33 0.88
C LYS A 74 -21.43 -3.72 -0.46
N GLU A 75 -20.52 -3.70 -1.43
CA GLU A 75 -20.82 -3.25 -2.77
C GLU A 75 -21.49 -4.34 -3.60
N ALA A 76 -22.43 -3.90 -4.44
CA ALA A 76 -23.30 -4.74 -5.24
C ALA A 76 -22.51 -5.62 -6.23
N SER A 77 -22.91 -6.88 -6.36
CA SER A 77 -22.35 -7.84 -7.30
C SER A 77 -22.41 -7.29 -8.73
N ILE A 78 -21.25 -7.13 -9.37
CA ILE A 78 -21.15 -6.74 -10.78
C ILE A 78 -21.05 -8.01 -11.62
N ASP A 79 -22.10 -8.29 -12.39
CA ASP A 79 -22.18 -9.46 -13.27
C ASP A 79 -21.50 -9.13 -14.61
N VAL A 80 -20.39 -9.82 -14.93
CA VAL A 80 -19.65 -9.60 -16.19
C VAL A 80 -20.12 -10.63 -17.22
N PHE A 81 -21.23 -10.32 -17.90
CA PHE A 81 -21.74 -11.15 -19.00
C PHE A 81 -21.11 -10.71 -20.34
N ARG A 82 -20.72 -11.68 -21.20
CA ARG A 82 -20.27 -11.41 -22.57
C ARG A 82 -21.50 -11.25 -23.49
N PRO A 83 -21.73 -10.08 -24.10
CA PRO A 83 -22.93 -9.89 -24.90
C PRO A 83 -22.77 -10.28 -26.38
N GLY A 84 -23.88 -10.66 -27.02
CA GLY A 84 -23.97 -11.14 -28.40
C GLY A 84 -24.61 -10.17 -29.40
N GLY A 85 -24.97 -8.93 -29.00
CA GLY A 85 -25.66 -7.97 -29.88
C GLY A 85 -25.19 -6.51 -29.83
N PRO A 86 -25.49 -5.69 -30.86
CA PRO A 86 -25.01 -4.30 -31.00
C PRO A 86 -25.52 -3.30 -29.95
N ILE A 87 -26.73 -3.50 -29.41
CA ILE A 87 -27.27 -2.67 -28.30
C ILE A 87 -26.50 -2.93 -27.00
N GLU A 88 -25.95 -4.14 -26.85
CA GLU A 88 -25.19 -4.51 -25.68
C GLU A 88 -23.76 -3.94 -25.73
N ILE A 89 -23.18 -3.68 -26.91
CA ILE A 89 -21.84 -3.07 -27.07
C ILE A 89 -21.76 -1.68 -26.40
N PHE A 90 -22.82 -0.88 -26.45
CA PHE A 90 -22.85 0.43 -25.77
C PHE A 90 -22.94 0.30 -24.24
N LYS A 91 -23.63 -0.73 -23.73
CA LYS A 91 -23.59 -1.12 -22.31
C LYS A 91 -22.22 -1.67 -21.92
N THR A 92 -21.54 -2.38 -22.83
CA THR A 92 -20.17 -2.88 -22.66
C THR A 92 -19.16 -1.74 -22.55
N ALA A 93 -19.33 -0.60 -23.23
CA ALA A 93 -18.43 0.55 -23.07
C ALA A 93 -18.45 1.12 -21.64
N LYS A 94 -19.63 1.21 -21.01
CA LYS A 94 -19.78 1.52 -19.57
C LYS A 94 -19.28 0.38 -18.67
N GLY A 95 -19.40 -0.86 -19.10
CA GLY A 95 -18.84 -2.03 -18.40
C GLY A 95 -17.31 -2.07 -18.40
N ILE A 96 -16.67 -1.69 -19.52
CA ILE A 96 -15.21 -1.60 -19.69
C ILE A 96 -14.63 -0.48 -18.83
N SER A 97 -15.28 0.69 -18.74
CA SER A 97 -14.84 1.75 -17.83
C SER A 97 -14.95 1.34 -16.36
N SER A 98 -15.96 0.53 -16.01
CA SER A 98 -16.13 -0.03 -14.67
C SER A 98 -15.06 -1.09 -14.35
N LEU A 99 -14.75 -1.98 -15.30
CA LEU A 99 -13.64 -2.95 -15.18
C LEU A 99 -12.28 -2.26 -15.07
N GLY A 100 -12.04 -1.20 -15.85
CA GLY A 100 -10.84 -0.39 -15.76
C GLY A 100 -10.68 0.27 -14.38
N ARG A 101 -11.77 0.80 -13.82
CA ARG A 101 -11.78 1.35 -12.46
C ARG A 101 -11.48 0.27 -11.42
N ILE A 102 -12.10 -0.90 -11.52
CA ILE A 102 -11.82 -2.04 -10.63
C ILE A 102 -10.34 -2.44 -10.72
N LEU A 103 -9.77 -2.50 -11.93
CA LEU A 103 -8.34 -2.83 -12.08
C LEU A 103 -7.43 -1.80 -11.41
N VAL A 104 -7.76 -0.51 -11.54
CA VAL A 104 -7.04 0.57 -10.83
C VAL A 104 -7.23 0.46 -9.31
N GLU A 105 -8.45 0.21 -8.83
CA GLU A 105 -8.74 0.00 -7.39
C GLU A 105 -7.98 -1.20 -6.84
N MET A 106 -7.88 -2.30 -7.61
CA MET A 106 -7.14 -3.50 -7.22
C MET A 106 -5.63 -3.25 -7.23
N SER A 107 -5.10 -2.51 -8.20
CA SER A 107 -3.67 -2.21 -8.31
C SER A 107 -3.20 -1.16 -7.30
N THR A 108 -4.10 -0.24 -6.94
CA THR A 108 -3.90 0.77 -5.89
C THR A 108 -4.30 0.27 -4.50
N SER A 109 -4.69 -1.00 -4.35
CA SER A 109 -5.07 -1.54 -3.05
C SER A 109 -3.86 -1.67 -2.11
N ALA A 110 -3.86 -0.90 -1.03
CA ALA A 110 -2.77 -0.91 -0.04
C ALA A 110 -3.00 -1.90 1.12
N ASP A 111 -4.20 -2.49 1.23
CA ASP A 111 -4.59 -3.44 2.27
C ASP A 111 -5.17 -4.74 1.65
N GLY A 112 -5.67 -5.66 2.48
CA GLY A 112 -6.21 -6.93 2.00
C GLY A 112 -5.13 -7.93 1.57
N ARG A 113 -5.20 -8.44 0.34
CA ARG A 113 -4.36 -9.56 -0.12
C ARG A 113 -2.86 -9.27 -0.08
N ILE A 114 -2.44 -8.04 -0.35
CA ILE A 114 -1.02 -7.67 -0.29
C ILE A 114 -0.45 -7.84 1.11
N VAL A 115 -1.21 -7.47 2.14
CA VAL A 115 -0.83 -7.60 3.56
C VAL A 115 -0.76 -9.07 3.96
N ASP A 116 -1.68 -9.91 3.48
CA ASP A 116 -1.67 -11.35 3.76
C ASP A 116 -0.49 -12.05 3.10
N ARG A 117 -0.18 -11.70 1.84
CA ARG A 117 1.02 -12.19 1.13
C ARG A 117 2.29 -11.79 1.88
N CYS A 118 2.42 -10.53 2.27
CA CYS A 118 3.55 -10.05 3.08
C CYS A 118 3.67 -10.82 4.39
N ARG A 119 2.56 -10.99 5.11
CA ARG A 119 2.55 -11.70 6.39
C ARG A 119 2.99 -13.15 6.24
N ALA A 120 2.49 -13.85 5.23
CA ALA A 120 2.86 -15.24 4.95
C ALA A 120 4.35 -15.35 4.59
N TRP A 121 4.87 -14.44 3.78
CA TRP A 121 6.30 -14.42 3.41
C TRP A 121 7.21 -14.09 4.59
N CYS A 122 6.87 -13.08 5.38
CA CYS A 122 7.62 -12.79 6.60
C CYS A 122 7.60 -13.98 7.57
N ALA A 123 6.46 -14.65 7.72
CA ALA A 123 6.33 -15.84 8.56
C ALA A 123 7.22 -17.00 8.07
N SER A 124 7.32 -17.22 6.76
CA SER A 124 8.19 -18.28 6.20
C SER A 124 9.68 -18.01 6.42
N GLN A 125 10.07 -16.74 6.54
CA GLN A 125 11.45 -16.31 6.81
C GLN A 125 11.75 -16.11 8.31
N GLY A 126 10.77 -16.33 9.20
CA GLY A 126 10.91 -16.05 10.63
C GLY A 126 10.97 -14.56 10.98
N THR A 127 10.62 -13.68 10.05
CA THR A 127 10.58 -12.22 10.23
C THR A 127 9.23 -11.80 10.83
N ALA A 128 9.24 -10.92 11.84
CA ALA A 128 8.00 -10.36 12.36
C ALA A 128 7.44 -9.28 11.41
N TYR A 129 6.13 -9.34 11.13
CA TYR A 129 5.44 -8.38 10.29
C TYR A 129 4.39 -7.58 11.08
N PHE A 130 4.49 -6.25 11.04
CA PHE A 130 3.56 -5.32 11.70
C PHE A 130 2.87 -4.43 10.67
N ARG A 131 1.56 -4.62 10.44
CA ARG A 131 0.72 -3.68 9.67
C ARG A 131 -0.05 -2.77 10.60
N MET A 132 0.19 -1.46 10.49
CA MET A 132 -0.54 -0.42 11.24
C MET A 132 -1.29 0.46 10.26
N SER A 133 -2.62 0.44 10.33
CA SER A 133 -3.48 1.30 9.52
C SER A 133 -4.78 1.53 10.31
N PRO A 134 -5.09 2.76 10.73
CA PRO A 134 -6.29 3.07 11.50
C PRO A 134 -7.56 2.83 10.67
N LEU A 135 -8.66 2.48 11.33
CA LEU A 135 -9.97 2.47 10.68
C LEU A 135 -10.54 3.88 10.85
N LEU A 136 -10.80 4.55 9.74
CA LEU A 136 -11.35 5.90 9.70
C LEU A 136 -12.88 5.83 9.60
N SER A 137 -13.57 6.83 10.17
CA SER A 137 -15.04 6.92 10.12
C SER A 137 -15.59 7.40 8.78
N SER A 138 -14.80 8.20 8.06
CA SER A 138 -15.17 8.78 6.78
C SER A 138 -14.11 8.53 5.72
N ASP A 139 -14.54 8.51 4.46
CA ASP A 139 -13.63 8.57 3.32
C ASP A 139 -13.06 9.99 3.19
N VAL A 140 -11.73 10.10 3.24
CA VAL A 140 -11.01 11.38 3.17
C VAL A 140 -10.26 11.40 1.85
N ALA A 141 -10.64 12.35 0.98
CA ALA A 141 -10.03 12.51 -0.32
C ALA A 141 -8.53 12.85 -0.23
N LEU A 142 -7.76 12.44 -1.23
CA LEU A 142 -6.30 12.61 -1.27
C LEU A 142 -5.88 14.10 -1.24
N ASP A 143 -6.69 14.97 -1.83
CA ASP A 143 -6.48 16.42 -1.92
C ASP A 143 -7.20 17.21 -0.82
N CYS A 144 -7.67 16.53 0.24
CA CYS A 144 -8.36 17.17 1.36
C CYS A 144 -7.47 18.21 2.05
N THR A 145 -7.96 19.45 2.12
CA THR A 145 -7.33 20.57 2.83
C THR A 145 -8.15 21.07 4.02
N ASP A 146 -9.30 20.43 4.30
CA ASP A 146 -10.20 20.83 5.38
C ASP A 146 -9.63 20.47 6.76
N SER A 147 -9.29 21.50 7.55
CA SER A 147 -8.58 21.31 8.81
C SER A 147 -9.38 20.52 9.86
N PRO A 148 -10.68 20.77 10.09
CA PRO A 148 -11.52 19.95 10.97
C PRO A 148 -11.52 18.46 10.60
N LEU A 149 -11.67 18.12 9.31
CA LEU A 149 -11.65 16.73 8.86
C LEU A 149 -10.28 16.06 9.10
N LEU A 150 -9.19 16.78 8.81
CA LEU A 150 -7.83 16.30 9.06
C LEU A 150 -7.54 16.11 10.55
N LEU A 151 -8.00 17.03 11.40
CA LEU A 151 -7.89 16.90 12.87
C LEU A 151 -8.66 15.70 13.39
N HIS A 152 -9.85 15.43 12.85
CA HIS A 152 -10.63 14.23 13.18
C HIS A 152 -9.88 12.95 12.78
N MET A 153 -9.31 12.90 11.58
CA MET A 153 -8.47 11.77 11.14
C MET A 153 -7.26 11.55 12.07
N MET A 154 -6.60 12.62 12.51
CA MET A 154 -5.50 12.55 13.48
C MET A 154 -5.97 12.01 14.84
N TRP A 155 -7.14 12.44 15.31
CA TRP A 155 -7.74 11.96 16.55
C TRP A 155 -8.07 10.47 16.50
N GLU A 156 -8.68 10.00 15.41
CA GLU A 156 -8.96 8.57 15.19
C GLU A 156 -7.68 7.73 15.14
N THR A 157 -6.65 8.27 14.49
CA THR A 157 -5.32 7.65 14.46
C THR A 157 -4.72 7.56 15.87
N HIS A 158 -4.86 8.61 16.69
CA HIS A 158 -4.41 8.60 18.08
C HIS A 158 -5.16 7.55 18.91
N ALA A 159 -6.49 7.50 18.81
CA ALA A 159 -7.31 6.49 19.49
C ALA A 159 -6.93 5.06 19.06
N TYR A 160 -6.64 4.86 17.77
CA TYR A 160 -6.12 3.60 17.25
C TYR A 160 -4.77 3.20 17.87
N LEU A 161 -3.83 4.15 17.99
CA LEU A 161 -2.52 3.91 18.59
C LEU A 161 -2.63 3.53 20.07
N LEU A 162 -3.54 4.15 20.83
CA LEU A 162 -3.81 3.78 22.21
C LEU A 162 -4.29 2.32 22.32
N ARG A 163 -5.18 1.89 21.43
CA ARG A 163 -5.64 0.49 21.36
C ARG A 163 -4.53 -0.48 20.93
N CYS A 164 -3.63 -0.04 20.04
CA CYS A 164 -2.50 -0.83 19.55
C CYS A 164 -1.25 -0.76 20.43
N ARG A 165 -1.31 -0.09 21.59
CA ARG A 165 -0.16 0.12 22.49
C ARG A 165 0.63 -1.17 22.82
N PRO A 166 0.02 -2.33 23.11
CA PRO A 166 0.78 -3.56 23.37
C PRO A 166 1.58 -4.03 22.14
N ARG A 167 0.99 -3.88 20.94
CA ARG A 167 1.63 -4.27 19.68
C ARG A 167 2.77 -3.31 19.32
N LEU A 168 2.59 -2.01 19.56
CA LEU A 168 3.63 -1.01 19.41
C LEU A 168 4.79 -1.25 20.39
N HIS A 169 4.49 -1.58 21.64
CA HIS A 169 5.51 -1.94 22.63
C HIS A 169 6.34 -3.14 22.18
N ARG A 170 5.70 -4.19 21.66
CA ARG A 170 6.40 -5.35 21.08
C ARG A 170 7.33 -4.95 19.94
N LEU A 171 6.88 -4.09 19.03
CA LEU A 171 7.71 -3.56 17.95
C LEU A 171 8.92 -2.79 18.50
N VAL A 172 8.71 -1.88 19.46
CA VAL A 172 9.80 -1.12 20.08
C VAL A 172 10.82 -2.03 20.77
N CYS A 173 10.37 -3.09 21.46
CA CYS A 173 11.27 -4.08 22.05
C CYS A 173 12.13 -4.77 20.99
N MET A 174 11.55 -5.14 19.84
CA MET A 174 12.30 -5.78 18.74
C MET A 174 13.28 -4.81 18.05
N LEU A 175 12.92 -3.54 17.91
CA LEU A 175 13.82 -2.53 17.33
C LEU A 175 14.98 -2.16 18.26
N LYS A 176 14.79 -2.29 19.59
CA LYS A 176 15.83 -2.04 20.59
C LYS A 176 16.67 -3.26 20.93
N SER A 177 16.21 -4.47 20.61
CA SER A 177 17.03 -5.65 20.84
C SER A 177 18.27 -5.59 19.94
N PRO A 178 19.46 -5.90 20.47
CA PRO A 178 20.67 -5.96 19.65
C PRO A 178 20.45 -6.92 18.47
N SER A 179 20.90 -6.51 17.29
CA SER A 179 20.87 -7.35 16.08
C SER A 179 21.55 -8.67 16.37
N ARG A 180 20.81 -9.78 16.22
CA ARG A 180 21.36 -11.14 16.27
C ARG A 180 22.32 -11.39 15.12
#